data_AF-A0A5E7PSS6-F1
#
_entry.id   AF-A0A5E7PSS6-F1
#
_cell.length_a   1.000
_cell.length_b   1.000
_cell.length_c   1.000
_cell.angle_alpha   90.00
_cell.angle_beta   90.00
_cell.angle_gamma   90.00
#
_symmetry.space_group_name_H-M   'P 1'
#
loop_
_entity.id
_entity.type
_entity.pdbx_description
1 polymer ?
#
loop_
_entity_poly.entity_id
_entity_poly.type
_entity_poly.pdbx_seq_one_letter_code
_entity_poly.pdbx_strand_id
1 'polypeptide(L)'
;MKVNVFIISLYVASVAMETKTNSPTLAYLSPRNEAITIESRQFNDEYAQRALDILQAKVRVLIGPINVKGFRSQGTNHLMTLTNETGYGRLDGFAATSLDGKTQLVVTTKPLLQAWLTEHRHWQKSAKYDPPADIASAFRSEKFYTQAISYDAAVYKLADLSVMARSPGTLALAILFAFGRDEVGPNSPDMLAVSITLGERVFIFTQAANVG
;
A
#
# COMPACT_ATOMS: atom_id res chain seq x y z
N MET A 1 -26.97 9.08 31.84
CA MET A 1 -26.76 8.55 30.48
C MET A 1 -25.34 8.01 30.43
N LYS A 2 -25.14 6.67 30.44
CA LYS A 2 -23.81 6.05 30.48
C LYS A 2 -23.31 5.87 29.05
N VAL A 3 -22.23 6.57 28.70
CA VAL A 3 -21.52 6.39 27.42
C VAL A 3 -20.38 5.41 27.67
N ASN A 4 -20.51 4.19 27.13
CA ASN A 4 -19.45 3.19 27.19
C ASN A 4 -18.41 3.50 26.10
N VAL A 5 -17.24 4.00 26.52
CA VAL A 5 -16.07 4.18 25.66
C VAL A 5 -15.17 2.96 25.81
N PHE A 6 -14.99 2.20 24.73
CA PHE A 6 -14.03 1.11 24.67
C PHE A 6 -12.63 1.66 24.32
N ILE A 7 -11.72 1.65 25.28
CA ILE A 7 -10.30 1.96 25.10
C ILE A 7 -9.56 0.63 24.91
N ILE A 8 -8.89 0.45 23.77
CA ILE A 8 -8.00 -0.69 23.52
C ILE A 8 -6.57 -0.19 23.72
N SER A 9 -5.94 -0.58 24.83
CA SER A 9 -4.52 -0.33 25.10
C SER A 9 -3.67 -1.44 24.47
N LEU A 10 -2.61 -1.06 23.76
CA LEU A 10 -1.61 -2.01 23.24
C LEU A 10 -0.24 -1.66 23.85
N TYR A 11 0.39 -2.65 24.50
CA TYR A 11 1.75 -2.55 25.03
C TYR A 11 2.76 -2.60 23.88
N VAL A 12 3.78 -1.73 23.91
CA VAL A 12 4.89 -1.74 22.95
C VAL A 12 6.15 -2.20 23.67
N ALA A 13 6.69 -3.34 23.29
CA ALA A 13 8.07 -3.74 23.61
C ALA A 13 9.01 -3.13 22.56
N SER A 14 10.08 -2.48 23.01
CA SER A 14 11.11 -1.88 22.15
C SER A 14 11.97 -2.97 21.50
N VAL A 15 12.15 -2.93 20.18
CA VAL A 15 13.08 -3.81 19.45
C VAL A 15 14.30 -3.00 18.99
N ALA A 16 15.48 -3.58 19.17
CA ALA A 16 16.78 -3.02 18.88
C ALA A 16 16.99 -2.69 17.38
N MET A 17 17.85 -1.71 17.09
CA MET A 17 18.24 -1.32 15.73
C MET A 17 18.99 -2.45 15.03
N GLU A 18 18.38 -3.02 13.98
CA GLU A 18 18.95 -4.06 13.14
C GLU A 18 19.90 -3.44 12.09
N THR A 19 21.06 -4.06 11.87
CA THR A 19 22.07 -3.58 10.92
C THR A 19 21.57 -3.67 9.48
N LYS A 20 21.86 -2.63 8.68
CA LYS A 20 21.29 -2.37 7.35
C LYS A 20 21.39 -3.55 6.36
N THR A 21 22.36 -4.44 6.52
CA THR A 21 22.63 -5.61 5.65
C THR A 21 21.76 -6.84 5.94
N ASN A 22 21.16 -6.94 7.14
CA ASN A 22 20.33 -8.10 7.54
C ASN A 22 18.88 -7.70 7.85
N SER A 23 18.43 -6.51 7.40
CA SER A 23 17.07 -6.08 7.70
C SER A 23 16.02 -7.03 7.09
N PRO A 24 14.91 -7.33 7.79
CA PRO A 24 13.79 -8.11 7.28
C PRO A 24 13.28 -7.61 5.93
N THR A 25 13.38 -6.30 5.68
CA THR A 25 13.05 -5.68 4.39
C THR A 25 13.96 -6.15 3.26
N LEU A 26 15.28 -6.22 3.47
CA LEU A 26 16.20 -6.76 2.46
C LEU A 26 16.00 -8.25 2.22
N ALA A 27 15.69 -9.02 3.27
CA ALA A 27 15.37 -10.44 3.17
C ALA A 27 14.11 -10.72 2.32
N TYR A 28 13.25 -9.70 2.15
CA TYR A 28 12.14 -9.69 1.21
C TYR A 28 12.53 -9.14 -0.18
N LEU A 29 13.17 -7.97 -0.25
CA LEU A 29 13.47 -7.29 -1.52
C LEU A 29 14.47 -8.06 -2.39
N SER A 30 15.47 -8.73 -1.80
CA SER A 30 16.46 -9.50 -2.56
C SER A 30 15.83 -10.61 -3.42
N PRO A 31 15.06 -11.56 -2.84
CA PRO A 31 14.40 -12.58 -3.65
C PRO A 31 13.32 -12.01 -4.57
N ARG A 32 12.66 -10.90 -4.21
CA ARG A 32 11.71 -10.20 -5.09
C ARG A 32 12.40 -9.73 -6.37
N ASN A 33 13.52 -9.02 -6.24
CA ASN A 33 14.24 -8.45 -7.38
C ASN A 33 14.87 -9.54 -8.27
N GLU A 34 15.34 -10.64 -7.66
CA GLU A 34 15.77 -11.83 -8.38
C GLU A 34 14.62 -12.45 -9.18
N ALA A 35 13.44 -12.62 -8.55
CA ALA A 35 12.26 -13.15 -9.21
C ALA A 35 11.81 -12.29 -10.39
N ILE A 36 11.79 -10.95 -10.25
CA ILE A 36 11.52 -10.01 -11.35
C ILE A 36 12.49 -10.22 -12.51
N THR A 37 13.78 -10.36 -12.21
CA THR A 37 14.84 -10.52 -13.23
C THR A 37 14.72 -11.86 -13.99
N ILE A 38 14.33 -12.93 -13.29
CA ILE A 38 14.12 -14.24 -13.91
C ILE A 38 12.85 -14.23 -14.74
N GLU A 39 11.76 -13.70 -14.20
CA GLU A 39 10.46 -13.67 -14.87
C GLU A 39 10.52 -12.84 -16.16
N SER A 40 11.22 -11.70 -16.13
CA SER A 40 11.42 -10.85 -17.32
C SER A 40 12.19 -11.53 -18.47
N ARG A 41 12.78 -12.71 -18.23
CA ARG A 41 13.55 -13.48 -19.22
C ARG A 41 12.84 -14.76 -19.64
N GLN A 42 12.18 -15.43 -18.71
CA GLN A 42 11.65 -16.78 -18.92
C GLN A 42 10.17 -16.80 -19.30
N PHE A 43 9.37 -15.82 -18.85
CA PHE A 43 7.91 -15.78 -19.08
C PHE A 43 7.26 -17.13 -18.77
N ASN A 44 7.48 -17.65 -17.56
CA ASN A 44 7.07 -18.98 -17.15
C ASN A 44 6.07 -18.89 -16.00
N ASP A 45 4.79 -19.12 -16.32
CA ASP A 45 3.67 -19.01 -15.37
C ASP A 45 3.85 -19.89 -14.12
N GLU A 46 4.41 -21.08 -14.25
CA GLU A 46 4.63 -21.98 -13.11
C GLU A 46 5.72 -21.44 -12.18
N TYR A 47 6.80 -20.89 -12.75
CA TYR A 47 7.83 -20.21 -11.96
C TYR A 47 7.27 -18.95 -11.30
N ALA A 48 6.56 -18.11 -12.07
CA ALA A 48 5.95 -16.88 -11.59
C ALA A 48 5.03 -17.15 -10.40
N GLN A 49 4.16 -18.16 -10.51
CA GLN A 49 3.23 -18.52 -9.44
C GLN A 49 3.97 -18.99 -8.17
N ARG A 50 4.98 -19.86 -8.31
CA ARG A 50 5.80 -20.31 -7.17
C ARG A 50 6.54 -19.15 -6.50
N ALA A 51 7.09 -18.24 -7.28
CA ALA A 51 7.76 -17.06 -6.77
C ALA A 51 6.78 -16.13 -6.02
N LEU A 52 5.57 -15.92 -6.56
CA LEU A 52 4.51 -15.15 -5.90
C LEU A 52 4.12 -15.76 -4.54
N ASP A 53 3.96 -17.07 -4.45
CA ASP A 53 3.60 -17.75 -3.19
C ASP A 53 4.70 -17.61 -2.13
N ILE A 54 5.98 -17.71 -2.53
CA ILE A 54 7.13 -17.52 -1.65
C ILE A 54 7.20 -16.06 -1.17
N LEU A 55 7.05 -15.09 -2.07
CA LEU A 55 7.05 -13.67 -1.73
C LEU A 55 5.86 -13.31 -0.84
N GLN A 56 4.69 -13.92 -1.05
CA GLN A 56 3.53 -13.76 -0.18
C GLN A 56 3.84 -14.16 1.26
N ALA A 57 4.45 -15.32 1.44
CA ALA A 57 4.81 -15.79 2.76
C ALA A 57 5.81 -14.84 3.43
N LYS A 58 6.84 -14.39 2.69
CA LYS A 58 7.85 -13.46 3.20
C LYS A 58 7.26 -12.09 3.57
N VAL A 59 6.41 -11.50 2.72
CA VAL A 59 5.81 -10.19 3.00
C VAL A 59 4.84 -10.26 4.19
N ARG A 60 4.11 -11.37 4.37
CA ARG A 60 3.27 -11.60 5.55
C ARG A 60 4.09 -11.67 6.83
N VAL A 61 5.23 -12.35 6.81
CA VAL A 61 6.17 -12.38 7.96
C VAL A 61 6.69 -10.97 8.25
N LEU A 62 7.06 -10.20 7.22
CA LEU A 62 7.56 -8.83 7.35
C LEU A 62 6.51 -7.88 7.96
N ILE A 63 5.25 -8.00 7.55
CA ILE A 63 4.16 -7.15 8.07
C ILE A 63 3.72 -7.59 9.47
N GLY A 64 3.84 -8.88 9.78
CA GLY A 64 3.36 -9.50 11.01
C GLY A 64 1.83 -9.66 11.03
N PRO A 65 1.25 -10.01 12.19
CA PRO A 65 -0.19 -10.25 12.32
C PRO A 65 -1.04 -9.02 11.99
N ILE A 66 -2.06 -9.22 11.14
CA ILE A 66 -2.98 -8.17 10.69
C ILE A 66 -4.35 -8.42 11.31
N ASN A 67 -4.68 -7.62 12.32
CA ASN A 67 -5.95 -7.65 13.04
C ASN A 67 -6.64 -6.30 12.86
N VAL A 68 -7.23 -6.07 11.68
CA VAL A 68 -8.01 -4.86 11.39
C VAL A 68 -9.49 -5.20 11.49
N LYS A 69 -10.21 -4.51 12.39
CA LYS A 69 -11.65 -4.72 12.59
C LYS A 69 -12.40 -4.53 11.27
N GLY A 70 -13.27 -5.47 10.92
CA GLY A 70 -14.05 -5.43 9.67
C GLY A 70 -13.36 -6.06 8.46
N PHE A 71 -12.16 -6.63 8.62
CA PHE A 71 -11.42 -7.35 7.57
C PHE A 71 -11.18 -8.80 7.99
N ARG A 72 -11.09 -9.69 7.00
CA ARG A 72 -10.60 -11.05 7.23
C ARG A 72 -9.09 -11.00 7.51
N SER A 73 -8.63 -11.77 8.49
CA SER A 73 -7.19 -11.94 8.77
C SER A 73 -6.48 -12.72 7.65
N GLN A 74 -7.23 -13.55 6.92
CA GLN A 74 -6.79 -14.20 5.69
C GLN A 74 -7.14 -13.29 4.50
N GLY A 75 -6.19 -12.46 4.09
CA GLY A 75 -6.26 -11.65 2.86
C GLY A 75 -5.50 -12.29 1.71
N THR A 76 -5.65 -11.70 0.52
CA THR A 76 -4.99 -12.12 -0.73
C THR A 76 -3.65 -11.41 -0.91
N ASN A 77 -2.92 -11.78 -1.97
CA ASN A 77 -1.71 -11.09 -2.37
C ASN A 77 -2.00 -9.67 -2.87
N HIS A 78 -1.23 -8.69 -2.37
CA HIS A 78 -1.01 -7.43 -3.11
C HIS A 78 0.37 -7.47 -3.77
N LEU A 79 0.63 -8.55 -4.50
CA LEU A 79 1.88 -8.77 -5.20
C LEU A 79 1.57 -8.80 -6.69
N MET A 80 1.33 -7.61 -7.25
CA MET A 80 1.36 -7.43 -8.71
C MET A 80 2.77 -7.04 -9.16
N THR A 81 3.80 -7.55 -8.47
CA THR A 81 5.19 -7.11 -8.71
C THR A 81 5.96 -8.01 -9.67
N LEU A 82 5.47 -9.21 -9.99
CA LEU A 82 6.22 -10.19 -10.78
C LEU A 82 5.75 -10.28 -12.24
N THR A 83 4.45 -10.27 -12.50
CA THR A 83 3.94 -10.41 -13.87
C THR A 83 3.87 -9.04 -14.54
N ASN A 84 4.38 -8.92 -15.76
CA ASN A 84 4.31 -7.69 -16.57
C ASN A 84 2.89 -7.44 -17.14
N GLU A 85 1.89 -7.75 -16.33
CA GLU A 85 0.47 -7.56 -16.62
C GLU A 85 0.02 -6.20 -16.08
N THR A 86 -1.23 -5.86 -16.38
CA THR A 86 -1.88 -4.68 -15.82
C THR A 86 -1.75 -4.68 -14.29
N GLY A 87 -1.13 -3.64 -13.73
CA GLY A 87 -0.82 -3.54 -12.30
C GLY A 87 0.62 -3.89 -11.91
N TYR A 88 1.50 -4.19 -12.87
CA TYR A 88 2.94 -4.38 -12.62
C TYR A 88 3.56 -3.23 -11.81
N GLY A 89 4.39 -3.57 -10.83
CA GLY A 89 5.18 -2.60 -10.05
C GLY A 89 4.43 -1.95 -8.89
N ARG A 90 3.21 -2.36 -8.58
CA ARG A 90 2.45 -1.83 -7.44
C ARG A 90 3.15 -2.02 -6.09
N LEU A 91 2.66 -1.29 -5.10
CA LEU A 91 3.21 -1.31 -3.75
C LEU A 91 3.05 -2.70 -3.11
N ASP A 92 4.17 -3.35 -2.84
CA ASP A 92 4.16 -4.66 -2.21
C ASP A 92 3.57 -4.62 -0.79
N GLY A 93 2.69 -5.59 -0.52
CA GLY A 93 2.07 -5.72 0.79
C GLY A 93 1.01 -6.81 0.87
N PHE A 94 0.23 -6.74 1.94
CA PHE A 94 -0.96 -7.55 2.15
C PHE A 94 -2.18 -6.80 1.65
N ALA A 95 -3.04 -7.46 0.86
CA ALA A 95 -4.33 -6.92 0.48
C ALA A 95 -5.46 -7.66 1.17
N ALA A 96 -6.50 -6.92 1.55
CA ALA A 96 -7.76 -7.49 1.98
C ALA A 96 -8.92 -6.59 1.56
N THR A 97 -10.08 -7.22 1.38
CA THR A 97 -11.34 -6.54 1.26
C THR A 97 -12.11 -6.66 2.58
N SER A 98 -12.84 -5.61 2.96
CA SER A 98 -13.71 -5.63 4.12
C SER A 98 -14.79 -6.70 4.00
N LEU A 99 -15.35 -7.12 5.14
CA LEU A 99 -16.38 -8.16 5.20
C LEU A 99 -17.65 -7.81 4.41
N ASP A 100 -17.94 -6.52 4.25
CA ASP A 100 -19.06 -6.02 3.46
C ASP A 100 -18.72 -5.76 1.98
N GLY A 101 -17.47 -6.01 1.56
CA GLY A 101 -17.01 -5.86 0.18
C GLY A 101 -16.70 -4.42 -0.26
N LYS A 102 -16.87 -3.42 0.61
CA LYS A 102 -16.88 -1.99 0.21
C LYS A 102 -15.54 -1.28 0.34
N THR A 103 -14.66 -1.78 1.19
CA THR A 103 -13.38 -1.15 1.50
C THR A 103 -12.24 -2.09 1.12
N GLN A 104 -11.32 -1.59 0.31
CA GLN A 104 -10.04 -2.25 0.05
C GLN A 104 -9.01 -1.77 1.07
N LEU A 105 -8.13 -2.68 1.48
CA LEU A 105 -7.04 -2.43 2.40
C LEU A 105 -5.75 -2.95 1.78
N VAL A 106 -4.73 -2.10 1.77
CA VAL A 106 -3.33 -2.49 1.55
C VAL A 106 -2.56 -2.23 2.84
N VAL A 107 -1.83 -3.22 3.33
CA VAL A 107 -0.93 -3.11 4.48
C VAL A 107 0.50 -3.37 4.02
N THR A 108 1.41 -2.47 4.36
CA THR A 108 2.84 -2.61 4.09
C THR A 108 3.65 -2.13 5.29
N THR A 109 4.97 -2.00 5.15
CA THR A 109 5.85 -1.42 6.17
C THR A 109 6.47 -0.11 5.67
N LYS A 110 6.86 0.79 6.58
CA LYS A 110 7.55 2.04 6.23
C LYS A 110 8.82 1.79 5.41
N PRO A 111 9.71 0.84 5.76
CA PRO A 111 10.89 0.56 4.94
C PRO A 111 10.54 0.04 3.54
N LEU A 112 9.52 -0.80 3.42
CA LEU A 112 9.09 -1.33 2.12
C LEU A 112 8.47 -0.24 1.25
N LEU A 113 7.64 0.64 1.83
CA LEU A 113 7.13 1.83 1.14
C LEU A 113 8.27 2.75 0.71
N GLN A 114 9.28 2.97 1.56
CA GLN A 114 10.41 3.83 1.21
C GLN A 114 11.26 3.25 0.07
N ALA A 115 11.45 1.92 0.05
CA ALA A 115 12.10 1.23 -1.05
C ALA A 115 11.29 1.39 -2.34
N TRP A 116 9.98 1.16 -2.29
CA TRP A 116 9.08 1.34 -3.42
C TRP A 116 9.12 2.77 -3.97
N LEU A 117 9.05 3.79 -3.11
CA LEU A 117 9.16 5.21 -3.52
C LEU A 117 10.51 5.52 -4.17
N THR A 118 11.57 4.83 -3.77
CA THR A 118 12.90 4.99 -4.36
C THR A 118 12.99 4.33 -5.73
N GLU A 119 12.47 3.11 -5.86
CA GLU A 119 12.37 2.37 -7.13
C GLU A 119 11.49 3.12 -8.14
N HIS A 120 10.45 3.81 -7.66
CA HIS A 120 9.51 4.53 -8.51
C HIS A 120 9.97 5.94 -8.91
N ARG A 121 11.18 6.35 -8.51
CA ARG A 121 11.83 7.53 -9.08
C ARG A 121 12.27 7.21 -10.50
N HIS A 122 11.79 7.97 -11.47
CA HIS A 122 12.12 7.82 -12.89
C HIS A 122 11.70 6.47 -13.48
N TRP A 123 10.74 5.80 -12.84
CA TRP A 123 10.17 4.54 -13.34
C TRP A 123 9.51 4.72 -14.69
N GLN A 124 8.88 5.88 -14.88
CA GLN A 124 8.44 6.34 -16.19
C GLN A 124 9.49 7.26 -16.81
N LYS A 125 9.46 7.38 -18.15
CA LYS A 125 10.41 8.22 -18.92
C LYS A 125 10.37 9.72 -18.56
N SER A 126 9.51 10.15 -17.65
CA SER A 126 9.40 11.53 -17.21
C SER A 126 9.15 11.63 -15.71
N ALA A 127 9.98 12.43 -15.04
CA ALA A 127 9.87 12.72 -13.62
C ALA A 127 8.53 13.38 -13.23
N LYS A 128 7.75 13.86 -14.20
CA LYS A 128 6.40 14.37 -13.94
C LYS A 128 5.47 13.33 -13.34
N TYR A 129 5.75 12.04 -13.52
CA TYR A 129 4.95 10.94 -12.97
C TYR A 129 5.52 10.35 -11.69
N ASP A 130 6.68 10.81 -11.23
CA ASP A 130 7.32 10.26 -10.04
C ASP A 130 6.51 10.59 -8.78
N PRO A 131 6.25 9.60 -7.91
CA PRO A 131 5.66 9.88 -6.61
C PRO A 131 6.66 10.68 -5.75
N PRO A 132 6.19 11.55 -4.84
CA PRO A 132 7.05 12.20 -3.86
C PRO A 132 7.82 11.19 -3.03
N ALA A 133 9.07 11.51 -2.69
CA ALA A 133 9.96 10.57 -2.03
C ALA A 133 9.71 10.37 -0.54
N ASP A 134 9.11 11.38 0.11
CA ASP A 134 8.75 11.32 1.51
C ASP A 134 7.32 10.77 1.66
N ILE A 135 7.10 9.96 2.69
CA ILE A 135 5.83 9.27 2.92
C ILE A 135 4.65 10.25 3.07
N ALA A 136 4.87 11.39 3.74
CA ALA A 136 3.80 12.33 4.01
C ALA A 136 3.31 13.03 2.74
N SER A 137 4.21 13.45 1.86
CA SER A 137 3.86 14.00 0.55
C SER A 137 3.32 12.93 -0.38
N ALA A 138 3.84 11.70 -0.33
CA ALA A 138 3.31 10.58 -1.10
C ALA A 138 1.82 10.34 -0.79
N PHE A 139 1.42 10.36 0.49
CA PHE A 139 0.03 10.22 0.91
C PHE A 139 -0.89 11.39 0.50
N ARG A 140 -0.35 12.47 -0.07
CA ARG A 140 -1.14 13.58 -0.65
C ARG A 140 -1.08 13.61 -2.18
N SER A 141 -0.43 12.64 -2.80
CA SER A 141 -0.08 12.66 -4.22
C SER A 141 -0.93 11.71 -5.03
N GLU A 142 -1.60 12.25 -6.05
CA GLU A 142 -2.23 11.51 -7.14
C GLU A 142 -1.31 10.47 -7.77
N LYS A 143 -0.04 10.84 -7.99
CA LYS A 143 0.96 9.99 -8.64
C LYS A 143 1.28 8.76 -7.80
N PHE A 144 1.27 8.91 -6.48
CA PHE A 144 1.47 7.81 -5.56
C PHE A 144 0.29 6.84 -5.65
N TYR A 145 -0.95 7.32 -5.49
CA TYR A 145 -2.12 6.45 -5.52
C TYR A 145 -2.36 5.81 -6.90
N THR A 146 -2.07 6.54 -7.98
CA THR A 146 -2.12 6.00 -9.35
C THR A 146 -1.22 4.78 -9.51
N GLN A 147 0.01 4.82 -9.01
CA GLN A 147 0.98 3.73 -9.20
C GLN A 147 0.91 2.66 -8.10
N ALA A 148 0.62 3.04 -6.86
CA ALA A 148 0.65 2.12 -5.73
C ALA A 148 -0.59 1.22 -5.68
N ILE A 149 -1.77 1.78 -5.99
CA ILE A 149 -3.05 1.12 -5.71
C ILE A 149 -4.06 1.10 -6.86
N SER A 150 -3.84 1.85 -7.94
CA SER A 150 -4.71 1.74 -9.11
C SER A 150 -4.29 0.57 -9.98
N TYR A 151 -5.28 -0.07 -10.63
CA TYR A 151 -5.03 -1.18 -11.54
C TYR A 151 -4.75 -0.65 -12.95
N ASP A 152 -5.57 0.28 -13.44
CA ASP A 152 -5.59 0.70 -14.84
C ASP A 152 -6.23 2.08 -15.08
N ALA A 153 -6.32 2.91 -14.03
CA ALA A 153 -6.85 4.26 -14.11
C ALA A 153 -5.96 5.27 -13.36
N ALA A 154 -5.92 6.53 -13.82
CA ALA A 154 -5.26 7.59 -13.09
C ALA A 154 -6.12 8.04 -11.90
N VAL A 155 -5.47 8.37 -10.78
CA VAL A 155 -6.11 9.01 -9.63
C VAL A 155 -6.04 10.52 -9.81
N TYR A 156 -7.19 11.18 -9.83
CA TYR A 156 -7.31 12.63 -9.81
C TYR A 156 -7.79 13.05 -8.43
N LYS A 157 -6.98 13.80 -7.69
CA LYS A 157 -7.26 14.26 -6.33
C LYS A 157 -8.07 15.53 -6.41
N LEU A 158 -9.20 15.54 -5.71
CA LEU A 158 -10.05 16.71 -5.60
C LEU A 158 -9.77 17.50 -4.33
N ALA A 159 -9.50 16.82 -3.22
CA ALA A 159 -9.25 17.48 -1.94
C ALA A 159 -8.38 16.63 -1.01
N ASP A 160 -7.60 17.32 -0.17
CA ASP A 160 -7.06 16.74 1.06
C ASP A 160 -8.12 16.86 2.15
N LEU A 161 -8.34 15.79 2.92
CA LEU A 161 -9.30 15.77 4.01
C LEU A 161 -8.57 15.81 5.36
N SER A 162 -9.14 16.56 6.30
CA SER A 162 -8.60 16.63 7.67
C SER A 162 -8.84 15.32 8.40
N VAL A 163 -7.77 14.64 8.81
CA VAL A 163 -7.83 13.42 9.61
C VAL A 163 -7.11 13.65 10.93
N MET A 164 -7.77 13.32 12.03
CA MET A 164 -7.16 13.37 13.34
C MET A 164 -6.40 12.07 13.62
N ALA A 165 -5.08 12.17 13.76
CA ALA A 165 -4.29 11.06 14.26
C ALA A 165 -4.73 10.73 15.70
N ARG A 166 -4.99 9.45 15.97
CA ARG A 166 -5.51 9.01 17.28
C ARG A 166 -4.42 8.61 18.29
N SER A 167 -3.16 8.59 17.85
CA SER A 167 -2.01 8.22 18.67
C SER A 167 -0.80 9.11 18.35
N PRO A 168 0.03 9.47 19.33
CA PRO A 168 1.30 10.15 19.09
C PRO A 168 2.19 9.34 18.12
N GLY A 169 2.87 10.01 17.19
CA GLY A 169 3.74 9.36 16.21
C GLY A 169 3.03 8.66 15.05
N THR A 170 1.69 8.75 14.98
CA THR A 170 0.89 8.31 13.83
C THR A 170 0.71 9.46 12.84
N LEU A 171 1.00 9.20 11.57
CA LEU A 171 0.53 10.02 10.46
C LEU A 171 -0.81 9.45 10.00
N ALA A 172 -1.83 10.27 9.84
CA ALA A 172 -3.08 9.89 9.21
C ALA A 172 -3.47 11.00 8.22
N LEU A 173 -3.64 10.63 6.96
CA LEU A 173 -3.98 11.54 5.87
C LEU A 173 -5.07 10.89 5.02
N ALA A 174 -5.94 11.72 4.48
CA ALA A 174 -6.96 11.25 3.56
C ALA A 174 -7.08 12.18 2.37
N ILE A 175 -7.42 11.58 1.23
CA ILE A 175 -7.73 12.31 0.01
C ILE A 175 -9.08 11.88 -0.52
N LEU A 176 -9.80 12.85 -1.07
CA LEU A 176 -10.97 12.63 -1.90
C LEU A 176 -10.51 12.64 -3.36
N PHE A 177 -10.89 11.63 -4.13
CA PHE A 177 -10.40 11.46 -5.50
C PHE A 177 -11.45 10.81 -6.40
N ALA A 178 -11.17 10.82 -7.71
CA ALA A 178 -11.89 10.07 -8.73
C ALA A 178 -10.90 9.30 -9.60
N PHE A 179 -11.34 8.17 -10.15
CA PHE A 179 -10.59 7.48 -11.20
C PHE A 179 -10.94 8.06 -12.57
N GLY A 180 -9.93 8.23 -13.43
CA GLY A 180 -10.14 8.59 -14.83
C GLY A 180 -9.27 7.77 -15.78
N ARG A 181 -9.84 7.46 -16.95
CA ARG A 181 -9.13 6.92 -18.12
C ARG A 181 -9.35 7.90 -19.27
N ASP A 182 -8.30 8.19 -20.01
CA ASP A 182 -8.31 9.00 -21.24
C ASP A 182 -9.16 10.29 -21.17
N GLU A 183 -8.55 11.40 -20.72
CA GLU A 183 -8.96 12.82 -20.87
C GLU A 183 -10.46 13.22 -20.75
N VAL A 184 -11.36 12.37 -20.26
CA VAL A 184 -12.72 12.78 -19.89
C VAL A 184 -12.67 13.25 -18.44
N GLY A 185 -13.04 14.53 -18.25
CA GLY A 185 -12.88 15.32 -17.02
C GLY A 185 -13.43 14.66 -15.74
N PRO A 186 -13.06 15.20 -14.57
CA PRO A 186 -13.27 14.53 -13.30
C PRO A 186 -14.75 14.20 -13.09
N ASN A 187 -15.06 12.90 -13.03
CA ASN A 187 -16.33 12.42 -12.48
C ASN A 187 -16.48 12.94 -11.05
N SER A 188 -17.71 13.12 -10.57
CA SER A 188 -17.97 13.46 -9.17
C SER A 188 -17.12 12.56 -8.25
N PRO A 189 -16.48 13.12 -7.21
CA PRO A 189 -15.60 12.36 -6.35
C PRO A 189 -16.38 11.20 -5.74
N ASP A 190 -16.04 10.01 -6.17
CA ASP A 190 -16.70 8.79 -5.77
C ASP A 190 -15.78 7.94 -4.89
N MET A 191 -14.54 8.37 -4.63
CA MET A 191 -13.57 7.58 -3.88
C MET A 191 -12.88 8.37 -2.77
N LEU A 192 -12.67 7.68 -1.65
CA LEU A 192 -11.88 8.11 -0.51
C LEU A 192 -10.66 7.21 -0.39
N ALA A 193 -9.48 7.79 -0.17
CA ALA A 193 -8.32 7.06 0.34
C ALA A 193 -7.93 7.57 1.72
N VAL A 194 -7.59 6.67 2.64
CA VAL A 194 -7.04 7.00 3.97
C VAL A 194 -5.74 6.24 4.16
N SER A 195 -4.64 6.97 4.34
CA SER A 195 -3.31 6.41 4.58
C SER A 195 -2.84 6.70 6.00
N ILE A 196 -2.41 5.67 6.71
CA ILE A 196 -2.05 5.72 8.13
C ILE A 196 -0.69 5.08 8.36
N THR A 197 0.18 5.73 9.13
CA THR A 197 1.37 5.10 9.72
C THR A 197 1.13 4.77 11.19
N LEU A 198 1.38 3.53 11.57
CA LEU A 198 1.24 3.07 12.95
C LEU A 198 2.44 2.19 13.31
N GLY A 199 3.36 2.76 14.09
CA GLY A 199 4.69 2.16 14.29
C GLY A 199 5.39 2.02 12.94
N GLU A 200 5.88 0.83 12.62
CA GLU A 200 6.53 0.52 11.33
C GLU A 200 5.55 0.14 10.22
N ARG A 201 4.25 0.04 10.51
CA ARG A 201 3.24 -0.38 9.53
C ARG A 201 2.59 0.80 8.85
N VAL A 202 2.23 0.59 7.60
CA VAL A 202 1.46 1.51 6.77
C VAL A 202 0.17 0.81 6.36
N PHE A 203 -0.95 1.51 6.51
CA PHE A 203 -2.27 1.05 6.11
C PHE A 203 -2.84 2.04 5.10
N ILE A 204 -3.34 1.54 3.98
CA ILE A 204 -4.00 2.34 2.95
C ILE A 204 -5.38 1.74 2.74
N PHE A 205 -6.42 2.50 3.06
CA PHE A 205 -7.81 2.13 2.83
C PHE A 205 -8.32 2.88 1.61
N THR A 206 -9.05 2.21 0.74
CA THR A 206 -9.85 2.87 -0.30
C THR A 206 -11.28 2.36 -0.31
N GLN A 207 -12.23 3.26 -0.55
CA GLN A 207 -13.64 2.92 -0.67
C GLN A 207 -14.40 4.00 -1.42
N ALA A 208 -15.65 3.71 -1.79
CA ALA A 208 -16.53 4.72 -2.32
C ALA A 208 -16.82 5.83 -1.30
N ALA A 209 -16.71 7.09 -1.72
CA ALA A 209 -17.14 8.26 -0.96
C ALA A 209 -18.66 8.39 -1.16
N ASN A 210 -19.45 7.97 -0.17
CA ASN A 210 -20.88 8.27 -0.15
C ASN A 210 -21.06 9.76 0.20
N VAL A 211 -20.85 10.63 -0.79
CA VAL A 211 -21.23 12.05 -0.71
C VAL A 211 -22.69 12.12 -1.13
N GLY A 212 -23.57 11.89 -0.15
CA GLY A 212 -25.02 12.10 -0.30
C GLY A 212 -25.38 13.57 -0.28
#